data_AF-A0ABD7IVT0-F1
#
_entry.id   AF-A0ABD7IVT0-F1
#
_cell.length_a   1.000
_cell.length_b   1.000
_cell.length_c   1.000
_cell.angle_alpha   90.00
_cell.angle_beta   90.00
_cell.angle_gamma   90.00
#
_symmetry.space_group_name_H-M   'P 1'
#
loop_
_entity.id
_entity.type
_entity.pdbx_description
1 polymer ?
#
loop_
_entity_poly.entity_id
_entity_poly.type
_entity_poly.pdbx_seq_one_letter_code
_entity_poly.pdbx_strand_id
1 'polypeptide(L)' 'MQLLDGKGFISKVKIGDEVKQGQKILIFDRKFIEKVGYEIVTPIIITNSNLLDNFNLKKTDCKDIKAGDVLITIE' A
#
# COMPACT_ATOMS: atom_id res chain seq x y z
N MET A 1 -2.05 -23.81 3.02
CA MET A 1 -1.63 -22.42 2.76
C MET A 1 -0.47 -22.12 3.69
N GLN A 2 0.73 -21.89 3.16
CA GLN A 2 1.94 -21.67 3.96
C GLN A 2 2.13 -20.18 4.19
N LEU A 3 2.29 -19.73 5.44
CA LEU A 3 2.57 -18.32 5.74
C LEU A 3 3.92 -17.90 5.14
N LEU A 4 4.01 -16.65 4.67
CA LEU A 4 5.22 -16.14 4.02
C LEU A 4 6.33 -15.86 5.04
N ASP A 5 6.01 -15.63 6.31
CA ASP A 5 6.97 -15.31 7.39
C ASP A 5 8.00 -14.24 6.99
N GLY A 6 7.55 -13.24 6.23
CA GLY A 6 8.40 -12.16 5.70
C GLY A 6 9.25 -12.53 4.47
N LYS A 7 9.25 -13.79 4.01
CA LYS A 7 9.97 -14.21 2.79
C LYS A 7 9.42 -13.47 1.57
N GLY A 8 10.34 -12.97 0.75
CA GLY A 8 9.99 -12.16 -0.41
C GLY A 8 9.67 -10.70 -0.08
N PHE A 9 9.84 -10.26 1.17
CA PHE A 9 9.67 -8.86 1.58
C PHE A 9 10.94 -8.32 2.21
N ILE A 10 11.31 -7.09 1.87
CA ILE A 10 12.47 -6.38 2.42
C ILE A 10 12.02 -4.97 2.82
N SER A 11 11.90 -4.72 4.13
CA SER A 11 11.62 -3.38 4.64
C SER A 11 12.79 -2.44 4.37
N LYS A 12 12.48 -1.18 4.07
CA LYS A 12 13.47 -0.09 3.90
C LYS A 12 13.38 0.98 4.99
N VAL A 13 12.42 0.83 5.90
CA VAL A 13 12.17 1.71 7.04
C VAL A 13 11.99 0.88 8.31
N LYS A 14 12.06 1.53 9.46
CA LYS A 14 11.79 0.96 10.78
C LYS A 14 10.49 1.51 11.36
N ILE A 15 9.96 0.81 12.36
CA ILE A 15 8.81 1.30 13.12
C ILE A 15 9.19 2.62 13.79
N GLY A 16 8.35 3.63 13.63
CA GLY A 16 8.56 4.97 14.16
C GLY A 16 9.29 5.93 13.22
N ASP A 17 9.78 5.47 12.07
CA ASP A 17 10.38 6.37 11.07
C ASP A 17 9.33 7.30 10.46
N GLU A 18 9.64 8.59 10.39
CA GLU A 18 8.91 9.53 9.53
C GLU A 18 9.31 9.33 8.06
N VAL A 19 8.33 9.38 7.16
CA VAL A 19 8.55 9.16 5.73
C VAL A 19 7.99 10.32 4.91
N LYS A 20 8.54 10.51 3.70
CA LYS A 20 8.07 11.52 2.74
C LYS A 20 7.45 10.86 1.51
N GLN A 21 6.59 11.58 0.80
CA GLN A 21 6.00 11.10 -0.45
C GLN A 21 7.08 10.62 -1.42
N GLY A 22 6.89 9.43 -2.00
CA GLY A 22 7.83 8.82 -2.95
C GLY A 22 9.00 8.06 -2.31
N GLN A 23 9.18 8.13 -0.99
CA GLN A 23 10.20 7.33 -0.30
C GLN A 23 9.86 5.84 -0.38
N LYS A 24 10.85 5.02 -0.75
CA LYS A 24 10.69 3.56 -0.74
C LYS A 24 10.63 3.05 0.69
N ILE A 25 9.52 2.39 1.04
CA ILE A 25 9.30 1.81 2.38
C ILE A 25 9.46 0.29 2.40
N LEU A 26 9.22 -0.37 1.28
CA LEU A 26 9.20 -1.83 1.15
C LEU A 26 9.61 -2.22 -0.28
N ILE A 27 10.30 -3.34 -0.41
CA ILE A 27 10.50 -4.06 -1.67
C ILE A 27 9.91 -5.46 -1.50
N PHE A 28 9.20 -5.95 -2.51
CA PHE A 28 8.68 -7.32 -2.50
C PHE A 28 8.95 -8.07 -3.81
N ASP A 29 9.09 -9.39 -3.71
CA ASP A 29 9.24 -10.30 -4.85
C ASP A 29 7.88 -10.80 -5.32
N ARG A 30 7.34 -10.12 -6.34
CA ARG A 30 6.05 -10.45 -6.96
C ARG A 30 5.99 -11.90 -7.46
N LYS A 31 7.03 -12.36 -8.15
CA LYS A 31 7.04 -13.69 -8.78
C LYS A 31 7.02 -14.78 -7.72
N PHE A 32 7.76 -14.59 -6.64
CA PHE A 32 7.74 -15.51 -5.50
C PHE A 32 6.34 -15.60 -4.88
N ILE A 33 5.70 -14.46 -4.59
CA ILE A 33 4.37 -14.38 -3.96
C ILE A 33 3.30 -15.06 -4.82
N GLU A 34 3.28 -14.77 -6.13
CA GLU A 34 2.36 -15.40 -7.08
C GLU A 34 2.61 -16.92 -7.15
N LYS A 35 3.87 -17.36 -7.21
CA LYS A 35 4.24 -18.79 -7.29
C LYS A 35 3.78 -19.60 -6.07
N VAL A 36 3.78 -19.00 -4.88
CA VAL A 36 3.34 -19.67 -3.64
C VAL A 36 1.82 -19.55 -3.41
N GLY A 37 1.08 -19.04 -4.40
CA GLY A 37 -0.38 -19.09 -4.48
C GLY A 37 -1.11 -17.91 -3.85
N TYR A 38 -0.43 -16.77 -3.66
CA TYR A 38 -1.03 -15.57 -3.09
C TYR A 38 -1.36 -14.53 -4.15
N GLU A 39 -2.47 -13.82 -3.94
CA GLU A 39 -2.80 -12.62 -4.70
C GLU A 39 -1.89 -11.45 -4.33
N ILE A 40 -1.66 -10.58 -5.30
CA ILE A 40 -0.79 -9.39 -5.19
C ILE A 40 -1.60 -8.09 -5.07
N VAL A 41 -2.91 -8.21 -4.88
CA VAL A 41 -3.79 -7.06 -4.63
C VAL A 41 -3.29 -6.36 -3.37
N THR A 42 -2.92 -5.09 -3.49
CA THR A 42 -2.38 -4.30 -2.37
C THR A 42 -3.46 -3.31 -1.89
N PRO A 43 -4.20 -3.62 -0.81
CA PRO A 43 -5.25 -2.73 -0.31
C PRO A 43 -4.64 -1.46 0.30
N ILE A 44 -5.33 -0.34 0.11
CA ILE A 44 -5.02 0.95 0.74
C ILE A 44 -6.20 1.32 1.61
N ILE A 45 -5.95 1.53 2.90
CA ILE A 45 -6.98 1.70 3.93
C ILE A 45 -6.67 2.98 4.71
N ILE A 46 -7.68 3.83 4.90
CA ILE A 46 -7.62 4.98 5.82
C ILE A 46 -8.22 4.52 7.15
N THR A 47 -7.39 4.43 8.18
CA THR A 47 -7.77 3.80 9.47
C THR A 47 -8.42 4.78 10.46
N ASN A 48 -8.21 6.08 10.28
CA ASN A 48 -8.65 7.15 11.18
C ASN A 48 -9.75 8.02 10.57
N SER A 49 -10.52 7.49 9.63
CA SER A 49 -11.61 8.21 8.95
C SER A 49 -12.74 8.64 9.91
N ASN A 50 -12.90 7.93 11.03
CA ASN A 50 -13.83 8.27 12.09
C ASN A 50 -13.52 9.59 12.82
N LEU A 51 -12.31 10.13 12.67
CA LEU A 51 -11.92 11.42 13.25
C LEU A 51 -12.30 12.62 12.35
N LEU A 52 -12.89 12.36 11.19
CA LEU A 52 -13.26 13.38 10.23
C LEU A 52 -14.77 13.62 10.32
N ASP A 53 -15.16 14.78 10.82
CA ASP A 53 -16.58 15.06 11.12
C ASP A 53 -17.48 15.14 9.88
N ASN A 54 -16.92 15.40 8.69
CA ASN A 54 -17.60 15.34 7.39
C ASN A 54 -16.55 15.28 6.28
N PHE A 55 -16.15 14.08 5.85
CA PHE A 55 -15.22 13.93 4.73
C PHE A 55 -15.88 13.36 3.49
N ASN A 56 -15.39 13.77 2.33
CA ASN A 56 -15.70 13.16 1.05
C ASN A 56 -14.46 12.42 0.54
N LEU A 57 -14.63 11.14 0.19
CA LEU A 57 -13.57 10.33 -0.39
C LEU A 57 -13.82 10.18 -1.89
N LYS A 58 -12.91 10.71 -2.70
CA LYS A 58 -12.92 10.54 -4.16
C LYS A 58 -11.76 9.66 -4.58
N LYS A 59 -12.05 8.56 -5.26
CA LYS A 59 -11.04 7.73 -5.94
C LYS A 59 -10.83 8.26 -7.36
N THR A 60 -9.62 8.14 -7.89
CA THR A 60 -9.36 8.34 -9.31
C THR A 60 -10.16 7.37 -10.20
N ASP A 61 -10.64 7.86 -11.36
CA ASP A 61 -11.25 7.05 -12.41
C ASP A 61 -10.22 6.35 -13.31
N CYS A 62 -8.93 6.68 -13.15
CA CYS A 62 -7.84 6.04 -13.88
C CYS A 62 -7.75 4.55 -13.50
N LYS A 63 -7.85 3.67 -14.51
CA LYS A 63 -7.70 2.21 -14.33
C LYS A 63 -6.26 1.80 -14.05
N ASP A 64 -5.33 2.46 -14.73
CA ASP A 64 -3.89 2.26 -14.59
C ASP A 64 -3.27 3.53 -14.01
N ILE A 65 -2.53 3.37 -12.91
CA ILE A 65 -1.80 4.45 -12.24
C ILE A 65 -0.36 4.04 -11.98
N LYS A 66 0.52 5.03 -11.84
CA LYS A 66 1.94 4.85 -11.52
C LYS A 66 2.24 5.37 -10.13
N ALA A 67 3.37 4.92 -9.59
CA ALA A 67 3.87 5.45 -8.32
C ALA A 67 4.08 6.97 -8.42
N GLY A 68 3.44 7.71 -7.51
CA GLY A 68 3.43 9.17 -7.51
C GLY A 68 2.11 9.79 -7.97
N ASP A 69 1.27 9.05 -8.68
CA ASP A 69 -0.05 9.54 -9.12
C ASP A 69 -1.03 9.62 -7.94
N VAL A 70 -2.03 10.51 -8.07
CA VAL A 70 -3.11 10.64 -7.09
C VAL A 70 -4.08 9.47 -7.23
N LEU A 71 -4.23 8.69 -6.16
CA LEU A 71 -5.16 7.56 -6.11
C LEU A 71 -6.48 7.91 -5.40
N ILE A 72 -6.39 8.59 -4.25
CA ILE A 72 -7.53 8.98 -3.42
C ILE A 72 -7.32 10.43 -2.98
N THR A 73 -8.39 11.22 -3.04
CA THR A 73 -8.48 12.57 -2.46
C THR A 73 -9.50 12.53 -1.32
N ILE A 74 -9.14 13.16 -0.19
CA ILE A 74 -10.02 13.37 0.96
C ILE A 74 -10.26 14.88 1.05
N GLU A 75 -11.53 15.28 1.03
CA GLU A 75 -11.99 16.68 1.16
C GLU A 75 -12.87 16.85 2.39
#